data_AF-A0A3D6DNL5-F1
#
_entry.id   AF-A0A3D6DNL5-F1
#
_cell.length_a   1.000
_cell.length_b   1.000
_cell.length_c   1.000
_cell.angle_alpha   90.00
_cell.angle_beta   90.00
_cell.angle_gamma   90.00
#
_symmetry.space_group_name_H-M   'P 1'
#
loop_
_entity.id
_entity.type
_entity.pdbx_description
1 polymer ?
#
loop_
_entity_poly.entity_id
_entity_poly.type
_entity_poly.pdbx_seq_one_letter_code
_entity_poly.pdbx_strand_id
1 'polypeptide(L)'
;MNITDKTSIFIVFVFYLATLGGGYLLKSRHDNIQIDPVERLILSIPGNKIDAQLKTLVVIEDSGIAPPVEKVLSLGSIGAVLSFYEKKEYHLDHVTELPQVMNGEEVWLTRLWLTKD
;
A
#
# COMPACT_ATOMS: atom_id res chain seq x y z
N MET A 1 -4.54 36.88 -43.71
CA MET A 1 -4.27 35.63 -42.97
C MET A 1 -5.07 34.52 -43.63
N ASN A 2 -4.37 33.57 -44.26
CA ASN A 2 -5.01 32.58 -45.15
C ASN A 2 -5.88 31.60 -44.36
N ILE A 3 -6.89 31.02 -45.03
CA ILE A 3 -7.76 29.99 -44.45
C ILE A 3 -6.94 28.82 -43.89
N THR A 4 -5.85 28.46 -44.57
CA THR A 4 -4.90 27.42 -44.15
C THR A 4 -4.25 27.70 -42.80
N ASP A 5 -3.91 28.95 -42.49
CA ASP A 5 -3.31 29.31 -41.18
C ASP A 5 -4.32 29.15 -40.04
N LYS A 6 -5.59 29.50 -40.30
CA LYS A 6 -6.67 29.36 -39.32
C LYS A 6 -6.98 27.90 -39.02
N THR A 7 -6.95 27.03 -40.03
CA THR A 7 -7.12 25.58 -39.87
C THR A 7 -5.97 24.95 -39.09
N SER A 8 -4.72 25.35 -39.36
CA SER A 8 -3.56 24.85 -38.62
C SER A 8 -3.60 25.26 -37.14
N ILE A 9 -3.94 26.51 -36.83
CA ILE A 9 -4.09 26.98 -35.44
C ILE A 9 -5.19 26.20 -34.72
N PHE A 10 -6.31 25.93 -35.39
CA PHE A 10 -7.41 25.16 -34.81
C PHE A 10 -7.00 23.71 -34.48
N ILE A 11 -6.27 23.04 -35.38
CA ILE A 11 -5.79 21.67 -35.14
C ILE A 11 -4.85 21.61 -33.93
N VAL A 12 -3.89 22.53 -33.84
CA VAL A 12 -2.96 22.60 -32.69
C VAL A 12 -3.71 22.83 -31.38
N PHE A 13 -4.72 23.71 -31.40
CA PHE A 13 -5.55 23.99 -30.24
C PHE A 13 -6.35 22.75 -29.78
N VAL A 14 -6.92 21.99 -30.71
CA VAL A 14 -7.63 20.74 -30.39
C VAL A 14 -6.68 19.68 -29.83
N PHE A 15 -5.47 19.53 -30.40
CA PHE A 15 -4.46 18.61 -29.86
C PHE A 15 -4.04 18.98 -28.45
N TYR A 16 -3.90 20.28 -28.17
CA TYR A 16 -3.56 20.77 -26.84
C TYR A 16 -4.67 20.50 -25.82
N LEU A 17 -5.94 20.73 -26.18
CA LEU A 17 -7.07 20.40 -25.31
C LEU A 17 -7.22 18.89 -25.08
N ALA A 18 -6.98 18.07 -26.12
CA ALA A 18 -7.05 16.61 -26.00
C ALA A 18 -5.94 16.05 -25.10
N THR A 19 -4.71 16.57 -25.21
CA THR A 19 -3.59 16.16 -24.34
C THR A 19 -3.77 16.65 -22.91
N LEU A 20 -4.21 17.89 -22.72
CA LEU A 20 -4.50 18.43 -21.39
C LEU A 20 -5.66 17.70 -20.70
N GLY A 21 -6.75 17.45 -21.44
CA GLY A 21 -7.91 16.70 -20.95
C GLY A 21 -7.58 15.22 -20.69
N GLY A 22 -6.81 14.58 -21.56
CA GLY A 22 -6.36 13.20 -21.37
C GLY A 22 -5.44 13.06 -20.15
N GLY A 23 -4.50 13.98 -19.97
CA GLY A 23 -3.65 14.06 -18.78
C GLY A 23 -4.44 14.32 -17.50
N TYR A 24 -5.45 15.20 -17.56
CA TYR A 24 -6.36 15.46 -16.44
C TYR A 24 -7.19 14.22 -16.10
N LEU A 25 -7.73 13.50 -17.08
CA LEU A 25 -8.49 12.27 -16.84
C LEU A 25 -7.61 11.15 -16.27
N LEU A 26 -6.37 11.03 -16.72
CA LEU A 26 -5.39 10.08 -16.16
C LEU A 26 -5.05 10.44 -14.70
N LYS A 27 -4.79 11.72 -14.43
CA LYS A 27 -4.54 12.25 -13.09
C LYS A 27 -5.74 12.02 -12.17
N SER A 28 -6.94 12.38 -12.61
CA SER A 28 -8.18 12.17 -11.86
C SER A 28 -8.47 10.68 -11.67
N ARG A 29 -8.19 9.81 -12.65
CA ARG A 29 -8.32 8.35 -12.46
C ARG A 29 -7.29 7.81 -11.47
N HIS A 30 -6.08 8.34 -11.44
CA HIS A 30 -5.02 7.95 -10.51
C HIS A 30 -5.32 8.43 -9.08
N ASP A 31 -5.76 9.68 -8.92
CA ASP A 31 -6.15 10.25 -7.63
C ASP A 31 -7.51 9.71 -7.14
N ASN A 32 -8.37 9.23 -8.07
CA ASN A 32 -9.64 8.55 -7.80
C ASN A 32 -9.51 7.03 -7.82
N ILE A 33 -8.28 6.49 -7.78
CA ILE A 33 -8.04 5.27 -6.98
C ILE A 33 -8.14 5.74 -5.53
N GLN A 34 -9.34 6.15 -5.12
CA GLN A 34 -9.77 5.94 -3.77
C GLN A 34 -9.63 4.45 -3.58
N ILE A 35 -8.52 4.08 -2.94
CA ILE A 35 -8.44 2.89 -2.12
C ILE A 35 -9.69 2.99 -1.27
N ASP A 36 -10.72 2.25 -1.68
CA ASP A 36 -11.95 2.09 -0.93
C ASP A 36 -11.54 1.92 0.54
N PRO A 37 -12.02 2.74 1.48
CA PRO A 37 -11.59 2.72 2.87
C PRO A 37 -12.18 1.50 3.57
N VAL A 38 -12.22 0.35 2.89
CA VAL A 38 -12.19 -0.92 3.58
C VAL A 38 -10.99 -0.83 4.53
N GLU A 39 -11.20 -1.15 5.80
CA GLU A 39 -10.18 -1.04 6.84
C GLU A 39 -8.96 -1.90 6.47
N ARG A 40 -8.05 -1.34 5.65
CA ARG A 40 -6.85 -2.02 5.18
C ARG A 40 -5.83 -1.94 6.28
N LEU A 41 -5.51 -3.11 6.83
CA LEU A 41 -4.54 -3.28 7.88
C LEU A 41 -3.30 -3.93 7.28
N ILE A 42 -2.19 -3.20 7.30
CA ILE A 42 -0.89 -3.71 6.88
C ILE A 42 -0.13 -4.09 8.14
N LEU A 43 0.29 -5.36 8.22
CA LEU A 43 1.14 -5.84 9.30
C LEU A 43 2.55 -6.02 8.77
N SER A 44 3.50 -5.29 9.34
CA SER A 44 4.92 -5.46 9.02
C SER A 44 5.61 -6.21 10.16
N ILE A 45 6.22 -7.35 9.84
CA ILE A 45 6.88 -8.25 10.80
C ILE A 45 8.35 -8.34 10.42
N PRO A 46 9.26 -7.68 11.16
CA PRO A 46 10.69 -7.80 10.96
C PRO A 46 11.18 -9.18 11.44
N GLY A 47 11.88 -9.92 10.58
CA GLY A 47 12.39 -11.25 10.92
C GLY A 47 13.34 -11.26 12.12
N ASN A 48 14.10 -10.19 12.33
CA ASN A 48 15.00 -10.05 13.49
C ASN A 48 14.27 -9.74 14.82
N LYS A 49 12.96 -9.47 14.76
CA LYS A 49 12.12 -9.21 15.94
C LYS A 49 11.21 -10.39 16.27
N ILE A 50 11.49 -11.57 15.69
CA ILE A 50 10.81 -12.82 16.03
C ILE A 50 11.71 -13.58 17.02
N ASP A 51 11.28 -13.63 18.28
CA ASP A 51 11.93 -14.44 19.30
C ASP A 51 11.24 -15.80 19.39
N ALA A 52 11.85 -16.81 18.78
CA ALA A 52 11.34 -18.18 18.80
C ALA A 52 11.42 -18.84 20.20
N GLN A 53 12.33 -18.38 21.07
CA GLN A 53 12.51 -18.93 22.41
C GLN A 53 11.44 -18.41 23.37
N LEU A 54 11.19 -17.10 23.32
CA LEU A 54 10.15 -16.44 24.13
C LEU A 54 8.76 -16.51 23.50
N LYS A 55 8.65 -17.02 22.26
CA LYS A 55 7.41 -17.06 21.47
C LYS A 55 6.76 -15.67 21.39
N THR A 56 7.59 -14.66 21.20
CA THR A 56 7.16 -13.28 21.05
C THR A 56 7.59 -12.76 19.70
N LEU A 57 6.73 -11.99 19.05
CA LEU A 57 7.09 -11.30 17.83
C LEU A 57 6.55 -9.88 17.85
N VAL A 58 7.28 -8.99 17.19
CA VAL A 58 6.88 -7.60 17.00
C VAL A 58 6.13 -7.47 15.69
N VAL A 59 4.95 -6.88 15.75
CA VAL A 59 4.15 -6.49 14.59
C VAL A 59 3.99 -4.99 14.57
N ILE A 60 4.28 -4.38 13.43
CA ILE A 60 3.96 -2.97 13.18
C ILE A 60 2.62 -2.97 12.43
N GLU A 61 1.58 -2.50 13.11
CA GLU A 61 0.25 -2.30 12.54
C GLU A 61 0.16 -0.93 11.88
N ASP A 62 -0.18 -0.91 10.59
CA ASP A 62 -0.48 0.31 9.84
C ASP A 62 -1.89 0.20 9.25
N SER A 63 -2.78 1.09 9.66
CA SER A 63 -4.18 1.15 9.20
C SER A 63 -4.43 2.25 8.16
N GLY A 64 -3.39 3.00 7.79
CA GLY A 64 -3.49 4.19 6.93
C GLY A 64 -4.22 5.40 7.55
N ILE A 65 -4.97 5.21 8.65
CA ILE A 65 -5.73 6.27 9.34
C ILE A 65 -4.89 6.89 10.47
N ALA A 66 -4.13 6.07 11.19
CA ALA A 66 -3.30 6.48 12.31
C ALA A 66 -1.82 6.17 12.04
N PRO A 67 -0.88 6.85 12.74
CA PRO A 67 0.53 6.49 12.68
C PRO A 67 0.73 5.00 13.00
N PRO A 68 1.68 4.31 12.33
CA PRO A 68 1.94 2.91 12.57
C PRO A 68 2.25 2.64 14.05
N VAL A 69 1.65 1.58 14.61
CA VAL A 69 1.82 1.21 16.02
C VAL A 69 2.56 -0.11 16.11
N GLU A 70 3.65 -0.11 16.87
CA GLU A 70 4.39 -1.33 17.20
C GLU A 70 3.69 -2.08 18.35
N LYS A 71 3.37 -3.35 18.13
CA LYS A 71 2.79 -4.25 19.13
C LYS A 71 3.64 -5.50 19.29
N VAL A 72 3.89 -5.84 20.55
CA VAL A 72 4.52 -7.12 20.91
C VAL A 72 3.42 -8.15 21.13
N LEU A 73 3.36 -9.16 20.29
CA LEU A 73 2.42 -10.27 20.42
C LEU A 73 3.14 -11.48 21.01
N SER A 74 2.52 -12.14 21.99
CA SER A 74 2.98 -13.44 22.51
C SER A 74 2.55 -14.56 21.57
N LEU A 75 3.02 -14.48 20.33
CA LEU A 75 2.79 -15.43 19.26
C LEU A 75 4.17 -15.84 18.71
N GLY A 76 4.38 -17.13 18.52
CA GLY A 76 5.69 -17.67 18.12
C GLY A 76 5.88 -17.83 16.61
N SER A 77 4.90 -17.44 15.78
CA SER A 77 4.99 -17.59 14.34
C SER A 77 4.10 -16.58 13.61
N ILE A 78 4.46 -16.27 12.37
CA ILE A 78 3.68 -15.41 11.47
C ILE A 78 2.28 -16.01 11.22
N GLY A 79 2.18 -17.34 11.08
CA GLY A 79 0.89 -18.02 10.94
C GLY A 79 -0.03 -17.81 12.14
N ALA A 80 0.53 -17.79 13.36
CA ALA A 80 -0.25 -17.51 14.57
C ALA A 80 -0.72 -16.04 14.63
N VAL A 81 0.05 -15.11 14.07
CA VAL A 81 -0.38 -13.71 13.88
C VAL A 81 -1.59 -13.68 12.97
N LEU A 82 -1.51 -14.34 11.81
CA LEU A 82 -2.61 -14.37 10.86
C LEU A 82 -3.90 -14.90 11.51
N SER A 83 -3.84 -16.05 12.17
CA SER A 83 -5.00 -16.61 12.88
C SER A 83 -5.53 -15.73 14.01
N PHE A 84 -4.70 -14.86 14.59
CA PHE A 84 -5.15 -13.87 15.58
C PHE A 84 -5.98 -12.75 14.93
N TYR A 85 -5.63 -12.31 13.72
CA TYR A 85 -6.38 -11.29 12.98
C TYR A 85 -7.60 -11.87 12.23
N GLU A 86 -7.55 -13.12 11.78
CA GLU A 86 -8.72 -13.82 11.23
C GLU A 86 -9.87 -13.87 12.25
N LYS A 87 -9.57 -14.08 13.53
CA LYS A 87 -10.58 -14.01 14.62
C LYS A 87 -11.21 -12.63 14.81
N LYS A 88 -10.60 -11.59 14.23
CA LYS A 88 -11.09 -10.20 14.25
C LYS A 88 -11.71 -9.80 12.92
N GLU A 89 -12.10 -10.77 12.10
CA GLU A 89 -12.77 -10.55 10.81
C GLU A 89 -11.86 -9.90 9.77
N TYR A 90 -10.53 -10.05 9.92
CA TYR A 90 -9.57 -9.67 8.89
C TYR A 90 -9.19 -10.86 8.02
N HIS A 91 -9.18 -10.65 6.71
CA HIS A 91 -8.79 -11.60 5.70
C HIS A 91 -7.47 -11.20 5.05
N LEU A 92 -6.64 -12.19 4.75
CA LEU A 92 -5.37 -11.97 4.06
C LEU A 92 -5.57 -11.83 2.56
N ASP A 93 -5.24 -10.65 2.04
CA ASP A 93 -5.26 -10.40 0.60
C ASP A 93 -3.94 -10.77 -0.05
N HIS A 94 -2.84 -10.35 0.58
CA HIS A 94 -1.52 -10.43 -0.03
C HIS A 94 -0.41 -10.52 1.01
N VAL A 95 0.68 -11.20 0.64
CA VAL A 95 1.91 -11.30 1.42
C VAL A 95 3.06 -10.81 0.55
N THR A 96 3.84 -9.88 1.09
CA THR A 96 5.07 -9.41 0.44
C THR A 96 6.25 -9.62 1.38
N GLU A 97 7.32 -10.21 0.87
CA GLU A 97 8.59 -10.31 1.59
C GLU A 97 9.63 -9.46 0.87
N LEU A 98 10.33 -8.61 1.61
CA LEU A 98 11.38 -7.77 1.05
C LEU A 98 12.56 -7.59 2.02
N PRO A 99 13.79 -7.53 1.52
CA PRO A 99 14.93 -7.18 2.33
C PRO A 99 14.86 -5.70 2.70
N GLN A 100 15.10 -5.38 3.96
CA GLN A 100 15.13 -4.01 4.48
C GLN A 100 16.28 -3.84 5.46
N VAL A 101 17.02 -2.73 5.34
CA VAL A 101 18.05 -2.39 6.33
C VAL A 101 17.39 -1.73 7.53
N MET A 102 17.45 -2.39 8.69
CA MET A 102 16.95 -1.88 9.97
C MET A 102 18.10 -1.83 10.98
N ASN A 103 18.34 -0.68 11.60
CA ASN A 103 19.44 -0.47 12.56
C ASN A 103 20.84 -0.88 12.03
N GLY A 104 21.06 -0.79 10.71
CA GLY A 104 22.31 -1.18 10.07
C GLY A 104 22.45 -2.66 9.74
N GLU A 105 21.44 -3.48 10.03
CA GLU A 105 21.38 -4.90 9.66
C GLU A 105 20.40 -5.13 8.52
N GLU A 106 20.74 -6.04 7.61
CA GLU A 106 19.83 -6.49 6.55
C GLU A 106 18.84 -7.51 7.15
N VAL A 107 17.55 -7.15 7.14
CA VAL A 107 16.48 -7.91 7.77
C VAL A 107 15.41 -8.21 6.72
N TRP A 108 14.92 -9.44 6.71
CA TRP A 108 13.73 -9.81 5.94
C TRP A 108 12.49 -9.24 6.61
N LEU A 109 11.78 -8.34 5.92
CA LEU A 109 10.49 -7.83 6.35
C LEU A 109 9.37 -8.60 5.67
N THR A 110 8.52 -9.25 6.45
CA THR A 110 7.28 -9.84 5.95
C THR A 110 6.14 -8.86 6.16
N ARG A 111 5.47 -8.49 5.06
CA ARG A 111 4.31 -7.58 5.05
C ARG A 111 3.05 -8.36 4.71
N LEU A 112 2.08 -8.36 5.63
CA LEU A 112 0.76 -8.95 5.43
C LEU A 112 -0.23 -7.83 5.15
N TRP A 113 -0.95 -7.95 4.05
CA TRP A 113 -2.02 -7.04 3.68
C TRP A 113 -3.35 -7.69 4.04
N LEU A 114 -4.04 -7.08 4.99
CA LEU A 114 -5.31 -7.55 5.50
C LEU A 114 -6.42 -6.57 5.14
N THR A 115 -7.57 -7.11 4.79
CA THR A 115 -8.82 -6.36 4.60
C THR A 115 -9.84 -6.92 5.58
N LYS A 116 -10.68 -6.03 6.13
CA LYS A 116 -11.76 -6.45 7.02
C LYS A 116 -13.03 -6.76 6.24
N ASP A 117 -13.69 -7.86 6.59
CA ASP A 117 -15.00 -8.24 6.07
C ASP A 117 -16.14 -7.35 6.61
#